data_AF-A0A3S4I1F8-F1
#
_entry.id   AF-A0A3S4I1F8-F1
#
_cell.length_a   1.000
_cell.length_b   1.000
_cell.length_c   1.000
_cell.angle_alpha   90.00
_cell.angle_beta   90.00
_cell.angle_gamma   90.00
#
_symmetry.space_group_name_H-M   'P 1'
#
loop_
_entity.id
_entity.type
_entity.pdbx_description
1 polymer ?
#
loop_
_entity_poly.entity_id
_entity_poly.type
_entity_poly.pdbx_seq_one_letter_code
_entity_poly.pdbx_strand_id
1 'polypeptide(L)'
;MEKAHPDVFNILLQVLDDGRLTDGQGRTVDFRNTVVIMTSNLGSDLIQERFGELDYGRMKEMVLGVVSQNFRPEFIKPYWMKLWYSIR
;
A
#
# COMPACT_ATOMS: atom_id res chain seq x y z
N MET A 1 -2.71 7.77 -0.48
CA MET A 1 -2.01 7.59 0.81
C MET A 1 -1.10 8.74 1.18
N GLU A 2 -0.31 9.26 0.25
CA GLU A 2 0.69 10.34 0.48
C GLU A 2 0.16 11.63 1.12
N LYS A 3 -1.15 11.92 1.00
CA LYS A 3 -1.81 13.11 1.58
C LYS A 3 -2.75 12.80 2.75
N ALA A 4 -2.77 11.54 3.20
CA ALA A 4 -3.67 11.13 4.27
C ALA A 4 -3.14 11.59 5.63
N HIS A 5 -4.04 12.00 6.52
CA HIS A 5 -3.69 12.30 7.91
C HIS A 5 -3.15 11.03 8.58
N PRO A 6 -2.15 11.12 9.48
CA PRO A 6 -1.60 9.97 10.21
C PRO A 6 -2.66 9.05 10.84
N ASP A 7 -3.78 9.60 11.32
CA ASP A 7 -4.86 8.83 11.93
C ASP A 7 -5.58 7.89 10.95
N VAL A 8 -5.59 8.24 9.66
CA VAL A 8 -6.15 7.36 8.61
C VAL A 8 -5.32 6.10 8.49
N PHE A 9 -4.00 6.17 8.69
CA PHE A 9 -3.14 4.99 8.68
C PHE A 9 -3.45 4.07 9.86
N ASN A 10 -3.69 4.61 11.05
CA ASN A 10 -4.02 3.79 12.23
C ASN A 10 -5.34 3.02 12.03
N ILE A 11 -6.35 3.67 11.45
CA ILE A 11 -7.63 3.06 11.08
C ILE A 11 -7.42 1.93 10.06
N LEU A 12 -6.58 2.15 9.05
CA LEU A 12 -6.27 1.14 8.04
C LEU A 12 -5.48 -0.04 8.60
N LEU A 13 -4.58 0.19 9.56
CA LEU A 13 -3.87 -0.89 10.26
C LEU A 13 -4.87 -1.80 10.99
N GLN A 14 -5.85 -1.21 11.68
CA GLN A 14 -6.90 -1.99 12.35
C GLN A 14 -7.66 -2.91 11.37
N VAL A 15 -7.98 -2.41 10.17
CA VAL A 15 -8.63 -3.20 9.12
C VAL A 15 -7.71 -4.30 8.59
N LEU A 16 -6.42 -4.00 8.38
CA LEU A 16 -5.46 -4.97 7.83
C LEU A 16 -5.07 -6.07 8.83
N ASP A 17 -5.05 -5.76 10.12
CA ASP A 17 -4.67 -6.71 11.18
C ASP A 17 -5.85 -7.57 11.65
N ASP A 18 -6.98 -6.94 12.03
CA ASP A 18 -8.11 -7.64 12.66
C ASP A 18 -9.28 -7.89 11.67
N GLY A 19 -9.19 -7.35 10.44
CA GLY A 19 -10.27 -7.45 9.46
C GLY A 19 -11.55 -6.74 9.93
N ARG A 20 -11.45 -5.80 10.86
CA ARG A 20 -12.60 -5.11 11.46
C ARG A 20 -12.27 -3.64 11.68
N LEU A 21 -13.28 -2.79 11.54
CA LEU A 21 -13.17 -1.38 11.89
C LEU A 21 -14.32 -0.97 12.79
N THR A 22 -13.98 -0.32 13.90
CA THR A 22 -14.97 0.30 14.80
C THR A 22 -14.94 1.80 14.62
N ASP A 23 -16.08 2.40 14.28
CA ASP A 23 -16.19 3.86 14.17
C ASP A 23 -16.37 4.53 15.54
N GLY A 24 -16.31 5.87 15.57
CA GLY A 24 -16.49 6.65 16.79
C GLY A 24 -17.89 6.58 17.43
N GLN A 25 -18.86 5.96 16.75
CA GLN A 25 -20.20 5.70 17.28
C GLN A 25 -20.32 4.28 17.87
N GLY A 26 -19.22 3.51 17.88
CA GLY A 26 -19.17 2.14 18.39
C GLY A 26 -19.66 1.09 17.40
N ARG A 27 -19.92 1.44 16.14
CA ARG A 27 -20.36 0.49 15.11
C ARG A 27 -19.15 -0.24 14.57
N THR A 28 -19.21 -1.57 14.57
CA THR A 28 -18.15 -2.43 14.04
C THR A 28 -18.55 -2.96 12.66
N VAL A 29 -17.67 -2.79 11.68
CA VAL A 29 -17.83 -3.32 10.31
C VAL A 29 -16.77 -4.40 10.07
N ASP A 30 -17.18 -5.49 9.43
CA ASP A 30 -16.33 -6.63 9.10
C ASP A 30 -15.79 -6.51 7.66
N PHE A 31 -14.48 -6.65 7.50
CA PHE A 31 -13.72 -6.55 6.25
C PHE A 31 -13.07 -7.88 5.84
N ARG A 32 -13.34 -9.00 6.54
CA ARG A 32 -12.71 -10.31 6.24
C ARG A 32 -12.99 -10.83 4.83
N ASN A 33 -14.10 -10.41 4.21
CA ASN A 33 -14.46 -10.73 2.82
C ASN A 33 -14.36 -9.50 1.88
N THR A 34 -13.50 -8.54 2.21
CA THR A 34 -13.34 -7.30 1.45
C THR A 34 -11.93 -7.17 0.90
N VAL A 35 -11.80 -6.81 -0.38
CA VAL A 35 -10.52 -6.46 -0.98
C VAL A 35 -10.30 -4.95 -0.83
N VAL A 36 -9.29 -4.56 -0.04
CA VAL A 36 -8.89 -3.15 0.10
C VAL A 36 -7.83 -2.84 -0.96
N ILE A 37 -8.17 -1.97 -1.90
CA ILE A 37 -7.23 -1.47 -2.92
C ILE A 37 -6.77 -0.09 -2.51
N MET A 38 -5.46 0.10 -2.37
CA MET A 38 -4.85 1.40 -2.10
C MET A 38 -3.92 1.78 -3.24
N THR A 39 -4.02 3.03 -3.67
CA THR A 39 -3.16 3.59 -4.70
C THR A 39 -2.27 4.68 -4.11
N SER A 40 -1.04 4.73 -4.60
CA SER A 40 -0.08 5.77 -4.31
C SER A 40 0.59 6.17 -5.62
N ASN A 41 0.81 7.47 -5.82
CA ASN A 41 1.62 7.96 -6.93
C ASN A 41 3.12 7.86 -6.61
N LEU A 42 3.46 7.44 -5.40
CA LEU A 42 4.83 7.27 -4.96
C LEU A 42 5.60 6.31 -5.90
N GLY A 43 6.71 6.79 -6.44
CA GLY A 43 7.56 6.02 -7.35
C GLY A 43 7.09 5.99 -8.80
N SER A 44 6.01 6.69 -9.17
CA SER A 44 5.57 6.80 -10.57
C SER A 44 6.65 7.39 -11.46
N ASP A 45 7.33 8.43 -10.98
CA ASP A 45 8.31 9.18 -11.75
C ASP A 45 9.57 8.34 -11.95
N LEU A 46 9.97 7.61 -10.92
CA LEU A 46 11.10 6.67 -10.95
C LEU A 46 10.88 5.53 -11.95
N ILE A 47 9.63 5.01 -12.02
CA ILE A 47 9.26 3.97 -12.98
C ILE A 47 9.24 4.56 -14.39
N GLN A 48 8.70 5.77 -14.59
CA GLN A 48 8.62 6.41 -15.90
C GLN A 48 10.00 6.74 -16.49
N GLU A 49 10.92 7.29 -15.69
CA GLU A 49 12.27 7.66 -16.14
C GLU A 49 13.15 6.44 -16.46
N ARG A 50 12.91 5.31 -15.80
CA ARG A 50 13.74 4.10 -15.90
C ARG A 50 13.08 2.97 -16.68
N PHE A 51 11.91 3.23 -17.28
CA PHE A 51 11.14 2.24 -18.01
C PHE A 51 11.92 1.81 -19.25
N GLY A 52 12.35 0.54 -19.29
CA GLY A 52 13.13 -0.04 -20.40
C GLY A 52 14.64 -0.07 -20.20
N GLU A 53 15.18 0.58 -19.16
CA GLU A 53 16.64 0.56 -18.86
C GLU A 53 17.02 -0.50 -17.81
N LEU A 54 16.09 -0.88 -16.92
CA LEU A 54 16.34 -1.78 -15.80
C LEU A 54 15.58 -3.09 -15.93
N ASP A 55 16.19 -4.18 -15.47
CA ASP A 55 15.47 -5.44 -15.29
C ASP A 55 14.39 -5.30 -14.20
N TYR A 56 13.40 -6.20 -14.26
CA TYR A 56 12.27 -6.23 -13.34
C TYR A 56 12.69 -6.31 -11.86
N GLY A 57 13.75 -7.05 -11.54
CA GLY A 57 14.26 -7.21 -10.18
C GLY A 57 14.82 -5.90 -9.63
N ARG A 58 15.62 -5.18 -10.41
CA ARG A 58 16.17 -3.88 -10.01
C ARG A 58 15.09 -2.81 -9.87
N MET A 59 14.12 -2.79 -10.79
CA MET A 59 12.98 -1.87 -10.69
C MET A 59 12.14 -2.16 -9.45
N LYS A 60 11.92 -3.45 -9.13
CA LYS A 60 11.25 -3.88 -7.91
C LYS A 60 11.96 -3.40 -6.64
N GLU A 61 13.27 -3.59 -6.55
CA GLU A 61 14.06 -3.18 -5.38
C GLU A 61 14.00 -1.67 -5.16
N MET A 62 14.12 -0.88 -6.23
CA MET A 62 14.01 0.57 -6.16
C MET A 62 12.63 1.03 -5.68
N VAL A 63 11.56 0.50 -6.27
CA VAL A 63 10.18 0.84 -5.87
C VAL A 63 9.93 0.43 -4.42
N LEU A 64 10.38 -0.76 -4.00
CA LEU A 64 10.29 -1.21 -2.61
C LEU A 64 11.09 -0.31 -1.66
N GLY A 65 12.25 0.18 -2.07
CA GLY A 65 13.05 1.13 -1.29
C GLY A 65 12.30 2.44 -1.04
N VAL A 66 11.70 3.01 -2.08
CA VAL A 66 10.91 4.25 -1.97
C VAL A 66 9.65 4.02 -1.11
N VAL A 67 8.93 2.92 -1.31
CA VAL A 67 7.77 2.55 -0.50
C VAL A 67 8.18 2.37 0.98
N SER A 68 9.32 1.74 1.25
CA SER A 68 9.81 1.52 2.63
C SER A 68 10.19 2.80 3.36
N GLN A 69 10.56 3.85 2.63
CA GLN A 69 10.86 5.16 3.24
C GLN A 69 9.58 5.96 3.57
N ASN A 70 8.48 5.70 2.88
CA ASN A 70 7.26 6.50 2.97
C ASN A 70 6.13 5.81 3.74
N PHE A 71 6.15 4.49 3.84
CA PHE A 71 5.15 3.70 4.53
C PHE A 71 5.75 2.99 5.74
N ARG A 72 4.94 2.81 6.80
CA ARG A 72 5.37 2.00 7.93
C ARG A 72 5.49 0.52 7.52
N PRO A 73 6.42 -0.25 8.11
CA PRO A 73 6.70 -1.64 7.70
C PRO A 73 5.46 -2.55 7.68
N GLU A 74 4.48 -2.29 8.53
CA GLU A 74 3.24 -3.04 8.66
C GLU A 74 2.40 -3.02 7.35
N PHE A 75 2.52 -1.95 6.56
CA PHE A 75 1.85 -1.80 5.26
C PHE A 75 2.59 -2.48 4.11
N ILE A 76 3.81 -2.98 4.33
CA ILE A 76 4.65 -3.53 3.28
C ILE A 76 4.61 -5.05 3.38
N LYS A 77 3.64 -5.68 2.70
CA LYS A 77 3.67 -7.14 2.51
C LYS A 77 4.28 -7.48 1.14
N PRO A 78 5.06 -8.57 1.02
CA PRO A 78 5.70 -8.98 -0.23
C PRO A 78 4.77 -9.13 -1.44
N TYR A 79 3.47 -9.32 -1.21
CA TYR A 79 2.46 -9.57 -2.24
C TYR A 79 1.85 -8.32 -2.86
N TRP A 80 2.08 -7.12 -2.30
CA TRP A 80 1.40 -5.90 -2.76
C TRP A 80 1.81 -5.48 -4.17
N MET A 81 3.09 -5.65 -4.50
CA MET A 81 3.58 -5.44 -5.85
C MET A 81 2.97 -6.43 -6.86
N LYS A 82 2.69 -7.66 -6.44
CA LYS A 82 2.10 -8.67 -7.33
C LYS A 82 0.67 -8.30 -7.70
N LEU A 83 -0.08 -7.72 -6.75
CA LEU A 83 -1.43 -7.22 -7.00
C LEU A 83 -1.41 -5.97 -7.91
N TRP A 84 -0.50 -5.02 -7.66
CA TRP A 84 -0.37 -3.81 -8.48
C TRP A 84 -0.06 -4.10 -9.95
N TYR A 85 0.81 -5.07 -10.24
CA TYR A 85 1.09 -5.52 -11.61
C TYR A 85 -0.08 -6.28 -12.26
N SER A 86 -0.93 -6.94 -11.48
CA SER A 86 -2.04 -7.76 -12.00
C SER A 86 -3.30 -6.96 -12.33
N ILE A 87 -3.39 -5.70 -11.89
CA ILE A 87 -4.53 -4.80 -12.14
C ILE A 87 -4.22 -3.82 -13.30
N ARG A 88 -3.12 -4.04 -14.02
CA ARG A 88 -2.80 -3.36 -15.28
C ARG A 88 -2.72 -4.33 -16.45
#